data_AF-A0A2D6YR23-F1
#
_entry.id   AF-A0A2D6YR23-F1
#
_cell.length_a   1.000
_cell.length_b   1.000
_cell.length_c   1.000
_cell.angle_alpha   90.00
_cell.angle_beta   90.00
_cell.angle_gamma   90.00
#
_symmetry.space_group_name_H-M   'P 1'
#
loop_
_entity.id
_entity.type
_entity.pdbx_description
1 polymer ?
#
loop_
_entity_poly.entity_id
_entity_poly.type
_entity_poly.pdbx_seq_one_letter_code
_entity_poly.pdbx_strand_id
1 'polypeptide(L)'
;MFCRSCRYGIEGLNAGRCPECGLPFDPTDPTTYVDWRYKPQALIGFGAAFGVFGLANLGFLGALQPSYGYSQSAAFLALVGIGVIFGTIAAILAGWHRWWLVRLPLLLVGVFCIWAGLFLASDHGYRVWQRGPNPPDEAFADTAPLGFLLAGWIPGGIFVGLVFGVALLLFRWQRARRNAGSVAR
;
A
#
# COMPACT_ATOMS: atom_id res chain seq x y z
N MET A 1 -0.50 5.46 28.93
CA MET A 1 -0.43 3.98 29.07
C MET A 1 -1.24 3.28 27.99
N PHE A 2 -0.61 2.39 27.21
CA PHE A 2 -1.27 1.58 26.18
C PHE A 2 -0.99 0.08 26.41
N CYS A 3 -1.94 -0.78 26.07
CA CYS A 3 -1.72 -2.23 26.14
C CYS A 3 -0.73 -2.71 25.07
N ARG A 4 0.15 -3.65 25.42
CA ARG A 4 1.20 -4.18 24.53
C ARG A 4 0.68 -4.91 23.28
N SER A 5 -0.47 -5.60 23.39
CA SER A 5 -1.04 -6.38 22.27
C SER A 5 -2.02 -5.56 21.43
N CYS A 6 -3.06 -5.00 22.05
CA CYS A 6 -4.12 -4.25 21.35
C CYS A 6 -3.68 -2.80 21.01
N ARG A 7 -2.73 -2.22 21.76
CA ARG A 7 -2.42 -0.78 21.79
C ARG A 7 -3.63 0.11 22.13
N TYR A 8 -4.62 -0.45 22.83
CA TYR A 8 -5.74 0.30 23.40
C TYR A 8 -5.24 1.19 24.56
N GLY A 9 -5.83 2.39 24.69
CA GLY A 9 -5.54 3.30 25.79
C GLY A 9 -6.09 2.72 27.08
N ILE A 10 -5.21 2.36 28.00
CA ILE A 10 -5.56 1.75 29.30
C ILE A 10 -5.42 2.76 30.45
N GLU A 11 -5.28 4.04 30.13
CA GLU A 11 -5.31 5.13 31.10
C GLU A 11 -6.68 5.20 31.77
N GLY A 12 -6.69 5.25 33.10
CA GLY A 12 -7.92 5.33 33.91
C GLY A 12 -8.65 4.00 34.13
N LEU A 13 -8.14 2.88 33.58
CA LEU A 13 -8.66 1.56 33.92
C LEU A 13 -8.02 1.07 35.23
N ASN A 14 -8.87 0.76 36.22
CA ASN A 14 -8.45 0.02 37.41
C ASN A 14 -7.97 -1.37 36.95
N ALA A 15 -6.81 -1.81 37.46
CA ALA A 15 -6.05 -2.98 37.00
C ALA A 15 -6.92 -4.18 36.57
N GLY A 16 -6.59 -4.79 35.42
CA GLY A 16 -7.44 -5.82 34.82
C GLY A 16 -6.98 -6.28 33.44
N ARG A 17 -7.92 -6.66 32.57
CA ARG A 17 -7.63 -7.09 31.19
C ARG A 17 -7.91 -5.95 30.19
N CYS A 18 -7.14 -5.84 29.09
CA CYS A 18 -7.44 -4.90 27.99
C CYS A 18 -8.84 -5.23 27.45
N PRO A 19 -9.79 -4.28 27.40
CA PRO A 19 -11.15 -4.55 26.89
C PRO A 19 -11.15 -4.94 25.40
N GLU A 20 -10.14 -4.52 24.63
CA GLU A 20 -10.02 -4.86 23.20
C GLU A 20 -9.36 -6.22 22.92
N CYS A 21 -8.49 -6.75 23.79
CA CYS A 21 -7.79 -8.02 23.52
C CYS A 21 -7.71 -9.01 24.67
N GLY A 22 -8.28 -8.69 25.82
CA GLY A 22 -8.26 -9.55 27.00
C GLY A 22 -6.88 -9.74 27.64
N LEU A 23 -5.84 -9.08 27.14
CA LEU A 23 -4.49 -9.19 27.70
C LEU A 23 -4.47 -8.63 29.12
N PRO A 24 -4.07 -9.41 30.13
CA PRO A 24 -3.90 -8.88 31.48
C PRO A 24 -2.86 -7.76 31.48
N PHE A 25 -3.15 -6.70 32.21
CA PHE A 25 -2.22 -5.60 32.43
C PHE A 25 -2.32 -5.13 33.88
N ASP A 26 -1.19 -4.68 34.41
CA ASP A 26 -1.08 -4.12 35.74
C ASP A 26 -0.53 -2.69 35.61
N PRO A 27 -1.30 -1.66 35.98
CA PRO A 27 -0.86 -0.27 35.94
C PRO A 27 0.39 -0.01 36.79
N THR A 28 0.65 -0.85 37.80
CA THR A 28 1.81 -0.72 38.69
C THR A 28 3.05 -1.43 38.14
N ASP A 29 2.89 -2.32 37.16
CA ASP A 29 4.00 -3.01 36.50
C ASP A 29 4.24 -2.45 35.08
N PRO A 30 5.30 -1.64 34.88
CA PRO A 30 5.66 -1.08 33.56
C PRO A 30 6.02 -2.15 32.52
N THR A 31 6.24 -3.40 32.94
CA THR A 31 6.42 -4.54 32.04
C THR A 31 5.12 -5.07 31.43
N THR A 32 3.97 -4.53 31.81
CA THR A 32 2.66 -4.98 31.27
C THR A 32 2.02 -3.99 30.30
N TYR A 33 2.48 -2.73 30.30
CA TYR A 33 2.02 -1.69 29.38
C TYR A 33 3.18 -1.07 28.59
N VAL A 34 2.85 -0.20 27.64
CA VAL A 34 3.80 0.65 26.91
C VAL A 34 3.43 2.11 27.14
N ASP A 35 4.40 2.92 27.54
CA ASP A 35 4.23 4.36 27.65
C ASP A 35 4.63 5.03 26.33
N TRP A 36 3.63 5.37 25.52
CA TRP A 36 3.81 5.82 24.13
C TRP A 36 4.00 7.34 24.05
N ARG A 37 4.83 7.91 24.93
CA ARG A 37 4.98 9.37 25.10
C ARG A 37 5.83 10.05 24.01
N TYR A 38 6.34 9.30 23.02
CA TYR A 38 6.91 9.83 21.79
C TYR A 38 6.17 9.21 20.60
N LYS A 39 5.75 10.01 19.60
CA LYS A 39 5.05 9.54 18.38
C LYS A 39 6.03 9.35 17.19
N PRO A 40 6.74 8.21 17.05
CA PRO A 40 7.42 7.85 15.81
C PRO A 40 6.47 7.17 14.80
N GLN A 41 5.19 6.94 15.12
CA GLN A 41 4.30 6.18 14.23
C GLN A 41 3.96 6.90 12.92
N ALA A 42 3.78 8.23 12.97
CA ALA A 42 3.65 9.04 11.76
C ALA A 42 4.95 8.96 10.95
N LEU A 43 6.11 9.11 11.61
CA LEU A 43 7.42 9.00 10.96
C LEU A 43 7.63 7.62 10.30
N ILE A 44 7.22 6.54 10.96
CA ILE A 44 7.27 5.16 10.43
C ILE A 44 6.32 5.03 9.23
N GLY A 45 5.10 5.56 9.34
CA GLY A 45 4.11 5.48 8.26
C GLY A 45 4.53 6.26 7.01
N PHE A 46 4.95 7.51 7.20
CA PHE A 46 5.51 8.32 6.13
C PHE A 46 6.80 7.70 5.59
N GLY A 47 7.70 7.22 6.45
CA GLY A 47 8.93 6.54 6.03
C GLY A 47 8.66 5.30 5.18
N ALA A 48 7.69 4.46 5.58
CA ALA A 48 7.27 3.30 4.78
C ALA A 48 6.66 3.73 3.44
N ALA A 49 5.79 4.74 3.43
CA ALA A 49 5.20 5.28 2.21
C ALA A 49 6.27 5.87 1.27
N PHE A 50 7.23 6.63 1.79
CA PHE A 50 8.37 7.16 1.02
C PHE A 50 9.27 6.05 0.49
N GLY A 51 9.52 5.00 1.27
CA GLY A 51 10.30 3.85 0.83
C GLY A 51 9.63 3.11 -0.33
N VAL A 52 8.34 2.80 -0.20
CA VAL A 52 7.53 2.18 -1.27
C VAL A 52 7.53 3.07 -2.52
N PHE A 53 7.24 4.36 -2.34
CA PHE A 53 7.22 5.33 -3.44
C PHE A 53 8.58 5.44 -4.14
N GLY A 54 9.67 5.57 -3.38
CA GLY A 54 11.02 5.68 -3.91
C GLY A 54 11.42 4.46 -4.73
N LEU A 55 11.18 3.25 -4.20
CA LEU A 55 11.48 2.00 -4.91
C LEU A 55 10.63 1.83 -6.17
N ALA A 56 9.34 2.19 -6.13
CA ALA A 56 8.48 2.17 -7.31
C ALA A 56 9.00 3.12 -8.41
N ASN A 57 9.41 4.35 -8.03
CA ASN A 57 9.97 5.32 -8.96
C ASN A 57 11.29 4.83 -9.58
N LEU A 58 12.17 4.21 -8.79
CA LEU A 58 13.39 3.59 -9.33
C LEU A 58 13.06 2.47 -10.34
N GLY A 59 12.04 1.66 -10.05
CA GLY A 59 11.54 0.66 -10.98
C GLY A 59 11.06 1.27 -12.29
N PHE A 60 10.21 2.31 -12.23
CA PHE A 60 9.71 3.00 -13.41
C PHE A 60 10.84 3.62 -14.23
N LEU A 61 11.80 4.30 -13.59
CA LEU A 61 12.96 4.87 -14.26
C LEU A 61 13.80 3.83 -14.99
N GLY A 62 13.95 2.63 -14.40
CA GLY A 62 14.62 1.49 -15.02
C GLY A 62 13.85 0.95 -16.22
N ALA A 63 12.53 0.78 -16.09
CA ALA A 63 11.67 0.27 -17.17
C ALA A 63 11.51 1.25 -18.35
N LEU A 64 11.70 2.56 -18.12
CA LEU A 64 11.69 3.59 -19.15
C LEU A 64 13.05 3.79 -19.84
N GLN A 65 14.09 3.05 -19.46
CA GLN A 65 15.39 3.16 -20.13
C GLN A 65 15.31 2.72 -21.60
N PRO A 66 15.99 3.41 -22.53
CA PRO A 66 15.99 3.06 -23.95
C PRO A 66 16.41 1.60 -24.24
N SER A 67 17.27 1.03 -23.40
CA SER A 67 17.79 -0.33 -23.54
C SER A 67 16.77 -1.41 -23.17
N TYR A 68 15.72 -1.09 -22.41
CA TYR A 68 14.68 -2.05 -22.00
C TYR A 68 13.61 -2.24 -23.11
N GLY A 69 13.57 -1.35 -24.11
CA GLY A 69 12.50 -1.20 -25.08
C GLY A 69 12.52 -2.10 -26.32
N TYR A 70 13.18 -3.26 -26.29
CA TYR A 70 13.26 -4.12 -27.50
C TYR A 70 11.90 -4.76 -27.87
N SER A 71 10.97 -4.90 -26.91
CA SER A 71 9.60 -5.32 -27.20
C SER A 71 8.57 -4.44 -26.50
N GLN A 72 7.60 -3.95 -27.29
CA GLN A 72 6.53 -3.06 -26.84
C GLN A 72 5.72 -3.69 -25.69
N SER A 73 5.44 -4.99 -25.78
CA SER A 73 4.70 -5.75 -24.78
C SER A 73 5.47 -5.91 -23.46
N ALA A 74 6.79 -6.14 -23.50
CA ALA A 74 7.57 -6.27 -22.27
C ALA A 74 7.65 -4.96 -21.49
N ALA A 75 7.88 -3.83 -22.18
CA ALA A 75 7.90 -2.52 -21.53
C ALA A 75 6.54 -2.18 -20.89
N PHE A 76 5.44 -2.47 -21.59
CA PHE A 76 4.09 -2.28 -21.06
C PHE A 76 3.84 -3.13 -19.81
N LEU A 77 4.10 -4.44 -19.89
CA LEU A 77 3.90 -5.38 -18.78
C LEU A 77 4.81 -5.06 -17.59
N ALA A 78 6.04 -4.61 -17.84
CA ALA A 78 6.96 -4.20 -16.79
C ALA A 78 6.43 -2.97 -16.03
N LEU A 79 6.00 -1.93 -16.75
CA LEU A 79 5.47 -0.70 -16.15
C LEU A 79 4.18 -0.95 -15.36
N VAL A 80 3.23 -1.69 -15.93
CA VAL A 80 2.01 -2.10 -15.22
C VAL A 80 2.35 -3.00 -14.03
N GLY A 81 3.26 -3.97 -14.22
CA GLY A 81 3.68 -4.91 -13.19
C GLY A 81 4.32 -4.23 -11.98
N ILE A 82 5.19 -3.24 -12.19
CA ILE A 82 5.77 -2.43 -11.11
C ILE A 82 4.66 -1.73 -10.31
N GLY A 83 3.71 -1.09 -11.01
CA GLY A 83 2.56 -0.46 -10.37
C GLY A 83 1.76 -1.44 -9.51
N VAL A 84 1.44 -2.62 -10.04
CA VAL A 84 0.70 -3.70 -9.35
C VAL A 84 1.44 -4.21 -8.12
N ILE A 85 2.74 -4.50 -8.24
CA ILE A 85 3.56 -5.02 -7.16
C ILE A 85 3.61 -4.01 -6.00
N PHE A 86 3.98 -2.76 -6.28
CA PHE A 86 4.12 -1.75 -5.23
C PHE A 86 2.77 -1.29 -4.67
N GLY A 87 1.72 -1.23 -5.50
CA GLY A 87 0.35 -1.01 -5.04
C GLY A 87 -0.13 -2.08 -4.07
N THR A 88 0.18 -3.36 -4.36
CA THR A 88 -0.14 -4.49 -3.49
C THR A 88 0.63 -4.42 -2.17
N ILE A 89 1.94 -4.17 -2.23
CA ILE A 89 2.78 -4.00 -1.03
C ILE A 89 2.21 -2.89 -0.14
N ALA A 90 1.90 -1.73 -0.72
CA ALA A 90 1.34 -0.59 0.01
C ALA A 90 0.00 -0.93 0.68
N ALA A 91 -0.91 -1.59 -0.04
CA ALA A 91 -2.21 -2.01 0.46
C ALA A 91 -2.10 -3.03 1.61
N ILE A 92 -1.19 -4.01 1.49
CA ILE A 92 -0.93 -5.00 2.55
C ILE A 92 -0.35 -4.33 3.80
N LEU A 93 0.64 -3.45 3.64
CA LEU A 93 1.23 -2.69 4.74
C LEU A 93 0.17 -1.81 5.43
N ALA A 94 -0.69 -1.16 4.66
CA ALA A 94 -1.81 -0.39 5.20
C ALA A 94 -2.77 -1.29 6.02
N GLY A 95 -3.11 -2.48 5.52
CA GLY A 95 -3.96 -3.44 6.21
C GLY A 95 -3.36 -3.94 7.53
N TRP A 96 -2.03 -4.09 7.57
CA TRP A 96 -1.32 -4.54 8.76
C TRP A 96 -1.34 -3.50 9.89
N HIS A 97 -1.18 -2.21 9.53
CA HIS A 97 -1.19 -1.11 10.49
C HIS A 97 -2.60 -0.76 10.98
N ARG A 98 -2.70 -0.28 12.23
CA ARG A 98 -3.98 0.12 12.87
C ARG A 98 -4.31 1.61 12.76
N TRP A 99 -3.31 2.45 12.51
CA TRP A 99 -3.43 3.90 12.62
C TRP A 99 -3.77 4.52 11.26
N TRP A 100 -4.80 5.35 11.22
CA TRP A 100 -5.25 5.99 9.98
C TRP A 100 -4.16 6.88 9.35
N LEU A 101 -3.33 7.53 10.17
CA LEU A 101 -2.17 8.32 9.73
C LEU A 101 -1.08 7.50 9.00
N VAL A 102 -1.05 6.19 9.19
CA VAL A 102 -0.14 5.28 8.45
C VAL A 102 -0.86 4.69 7.23
N ARG A 103 -2.14 4.34 7.41
CA ARG A 103 -2.96 3.75 6.35
C ARG A 103 -3.15 4.69 5.17
N LEU A 104 -3.56 5.92 5.43
CA LEU A 104 -3.95 6.86 4.39
C LEU A 104 -2.77 7.17 3.43
N PRO A 105 -1.56 7.52 3.91
CA PRO A 105 -0.43 7.75 3.01
C PRO A 105 -0.05 6.50 2.20
N LEU A 106 -0.05 5.32 2.81
CA LEU A 106 0.24 4.07 2.09
C LEU A 106 -0.79 3.76 1.01
N LEU A 107 -2.09 3.95 1.30
CA LEU A 107 -3.15 3.74 0.31
C LEU A 107 -3.04 4.74 -0.84
N LEU A 108 -2.78 6.02 -0.55
CA LEU A 108 -2.58 7.04 -1.58
C LEU A 108 -1.37 6.72 -2.46
N VAL A 109 -0.24 6.31 -1.87
CA VAL A 109 0.94 5.86 -2.62
C VAL A 109 0.61 4.62 -3.45
N GLY A 110 -0.14 3.66 -2.91
CA GLY A 110 -0.56 2.47 -3.65
C GLY A 110 -1.41 2.81 -4.88
N VAL A 111 -2.41 3.69 -4.71
CA VAL A 111 -3.26 4.15 -5.83
C VAL A 111 -2.42 4.88 -6.87
N PHE A 112 -1.51 5.74 -6.42
CA PHE A 112 -0.59 6.45 -7.29
C PHE A 112 0.31 5.49 -8.08
N CYS A 113 0.87 4.45 -7.46
CA CYS A 113 1.70 3.45 -8.15
C CYS A 113 0.94 2.74 -9.27
N ILE A 114 -0.32 2.33 -9.04
CA ILE A 114 -1.15 1.69 -10.08
C ILE A 114 -1.47 2.68 -11.20
N TRP A 115 -1.91 3.89 -10.84
CA TRP A 115 -2.22 4.94 -11.81
C TRP A 115 -0.99 5.27 -12.67
N ALA A 116 0.17 5.49 -12.05
CA ALA A 116 1.41 5.80 -12.75
C ALA A 116 1.85 4.65 -13.66
N GLY A 117 1.76 3.40 -13.20
CA GLY A 117 2.05 2.23 -14.01
C GLY A 117 1.17 2.14 -15.26
N LEU A 118 -0.14 2.33 -15.12
CA LEU A 118 -1.09 2.32 -16.24
C LEU A 118 -0.84 3.49 -17.21
N PHE A 119 -0.63 4.69 -16.68
CA PHE A 119 -0.39 5.89 -17.48
C PHE A 119 0.92 5.79 -18.25
N LEU A 120 2.03 5.49 -17.57
CA LEU A 120 3.36 5.38 -18.18
C LEU A 120 3.41 4.23 -19.19
N ALA A 121 2.80 3.09 -18.89
CA ALA A 121 2.72 1.97 -19.85
C ALA A 121 1.97 2.37 -21.12
N SER A 122 0.87 3.11 -20.97
CA SER A 122 0.04 3.56 -22.09
C SER A 122 0.74 4.64 -22.92
N ASP A 123 1.29 5.68 -22.29
CA ASP A 123 2.06 6.73 -22.97
C ASP A 123 3.27 6.15 -23.71
N HIS A 124 4.05 5.28 -23.05
CA HIS A 124 5.19 4.63 -23.68
C HIS A 124 4.77 3.74 -24.85
N GLY A 125 3.70 2.95 -24.69
CA GLY A 125 3.15 2.11 -25.74
C GLY A 125 2.71 2.89 -26.97
N TYR A 126 2.06 4.05 -26.78
CA TYR A 126 1.65 4.94 -27.87
C TYR A 126 2.85 5.55 -28.58
N ARG A 127 3.85 6.06 -27.84
CA ARG A 127 5.07 6.61 -28.46
C ARG A 127 5.82 5.59 -29.30
N VAL A 128 5.85 4.33 -28.87
CA VAL A 128 6.44 3.24 -29.65
C VAL A 128 5.62 2.98 -30.91
N TRP A 129 4.29 2.91 -30.79
CA TRP A 129 3.39 2.70 -31.93
C TRP A 129 3.51 3.82 -32.98
N GLN A 130 3.55 5.08 -32.55
CA GLN A 130 3.70 6.26 -33.41
C GLN A 130 5.04 6.32 -34.15
N ARG A 131 6.10 5.71 -33.60
CA ARG A 131 7.43 5.64 -34.24
C ARG A 131 7.60 4.40 -35.12
N GLY A 132 6.60 3.54 -35.20
CA GLY A 132 6.63 2.34 -36.04
C GLY A 132 6.66 2.68 -37.53
N PRO A 133 6.95 1.71 -38.41
CA PRO A 133 6.88 1.89 -39.85
C PRO A 133 5.42 2.10 -40.27
N ASN A 134 5.13 3.14 -41.04
CA ASN A 134 3.79 3.47 -41.56
C ASN A 134 2.71 3.44 -40.45
N PRO A 135 2.83 4.27 -39.40
CA PRO A 135 1.86 4.29 -38.31
C PRO A 135 0.49 4.72 -38.87
N PRO A 136 -0.60 4.02 -38.54
CA PRO A 136 -1.91 4.40 -39.00
C PRO A 136 -2.43 5.63 -38.22
N ASP A 137 -3.43 6.33 -38.76
CA ASP A 137 -3.91 7.59 -38.18
C ASP A 137 -4.43 7.43 -36.74
N GLU A 138 -4.94 6.25 -36.37
CA GLU A 138 -5.42 5.99 -35.01
C GLU A 138 -4.29 6.00 -33.97
N ALA A 139 -3.03 5.81 -34.36
CA ALA A 139 -1.88 5.92 -33.46
C ALA A 139 -1.69 7.34 -32.90
N PHE A 140 -2.25 8.34 -33.58
CA PHE A 140 -2.23 9.74 -33.18
C PHE A 140 -3.54 10.20 -32.51
N ALA A 141 -4.51 9.30 -32.35
CA ALA A 141 -5.72 9.58 -31.57
C ALA A 141 -5.40 9.49 -30.07
N ASP A 142 -5.28 10.62 -29.38
CA ASP A 142 -4.82 10.77 -27.97
C ASP A 142 -5.75 10.16 -26.88
N THR A 143 -6.65 9.27 -27.25
CA THR A 143 -7.72 8.80 -26.36
C THR A 143 -7.24 7.97 -25.17
N ALA A 144 -6.26 7.08 -25.34
CA ALA A 144 -5.88 6.17 -24.25
C ALA A 144 -4.95 6.79 -23.19
N PRO A 145 -3.82 7.46 -23.51
CA PRO A 145 -2.99 8.09 -22.48
C PRO A 145 -3.75 9.16 -21.70
N LEU A 146 -4.57 9.97 -22.37
CA LEU A 146 -5.44 10.96 -21.73
C LEU A 146 -6.50 10.28 -20.85
N GLY A 147 -7.09 9.17 -21.30
CA GLY A 147 -8.01 8.36 -20.51
C GLY A 147 -7.39 7.86 -19.20
N PHE A 148 -6.19 7.29 -19.25
CA PHE A 148 -5.50 6.83 -18.05
C PHE A 148 -4.98 7.96 -17.17
N LEU A 149 -4.58 9.09 -17.75
CA LEU A 149 -4.23 10.30 -17.01
C LEU A 149 -5.41 10.76 -16.15
N LEU A 150 -6.61 10.87 -16.74
CA LEU A 150 -7.80 11.41 -16.09
C LEU A 150 -8.53 10.41 -15.21
N ALA A 151 -8.61 9.14 -15.60
CA ALA A 151 -9.47 8.13 -14.97
C ALA A 151 -8.70 6.94 -14.39
N GLY A 152 -7.38 6.83 -14.59
CA GLY A 152 -6.59 5.68 -14.12
C GLY A 152 -6.53 5.52 -12.59
N TRP A 153 -6.91 6.56 -11.83
CA TRP A 153 -7.05 6.48 -10.37
C TRP A 153 -8.28 5.65 -9.95
N ILE A 154 -9.28 5.46 -10.82
CA ILE A 154 -10.44 4.59 -10.57
C ILE A 154 -10.02 3.12 -10.49
N PRO A 155 -9.40 2.50 -11.52
CA PRO A 155 -8.91 1.13 -11.41
C PRO A 155 -7.85 0.99 -10.31
N GLY A 156 -7.00 2.01 -10.10
CA GLY A 156 -6.05 2.04 -8.97
C GLY A 156 -6.73 1.99 -7.61
N GLY A 157 -7.76 2.81 -7.40
CA GLY A 157 -8.56 2.85 -6.18
C GLY A 157 -9.30 1.55 -5.92
N ILE A 158 -9.94 0.98 -6.95
CA ILE A 158 -10.65 -0.30 -6.84
C ILE A 158 -9.67 -1.42 -6.46
N PHE A 159 -8.56 -1.55 -7.19
CA PHE A 159 -7.57 -2.60 -6.94
C PHE A 159 -6.98 -2.50 -5.54
N VAL A 160 -6.47 -1.33 -5.16
CA VAL A 160 -5.85 -1.09 -3.85
C VAL A 160 -6.87 -1.28 -2.73
N GLY A 161 -8.11 -0.81 -2.92
CA GLY A 161 -9.20 -0.97 -1.96
C GLY A 161 -9.55 -2.44 -1.70
N LEU A 162 -9.62 -3.26 -2.76
CA LEU A 162 -9.87 -4.70 -2.64
C LEU A 162 -8.74 -5.42 -1.91
N VAL A 163 -7.49 -5.20 -2.31
CA VAL A 163 -6.32 -5.82 -1.65
C VAL A 163 -6.25 -5.39 -0.19
N PHE A 164 -6.45 -4.11 0.11
CA PHE A 164 -6.51 -3.59 1.47
C PHE A 164 -7.63 -4.24 2.29
N GLY A 165 -8.84 -4.36 1.72
CA GLY A 165 -9.98 -5.00 2.38
C GLY A 165 -9.69 -6.46 2.74
N VAL A 166 -9.14 -7.23 1.80
CA VAL A 166 -8.71 -8.62 2.03
C VAL A 166 -7.63 -8.69 3.10
N ALA A 167 -6.58 -7.87 3.00
CA ALA A 167 -5.49 -7.85 3.98
C ALA A 167 -6.02 -7.50 5.38
N LEU A 168 -6.90 -6.50 5.49
CA LEU A 168 -7.52 -6.11 6.75
C LEU A 168 -8.33 -7.26 7.38
N LEU A 169 -9.14 -7.96 6.60
CA LEU A 169 -9.92 -9.12 7.06
C LEU A 169 -9.00 -10.25 7.54
N LEU A 170 -7.98 -10.60 6.76
CA LEU A 170 -7.01 -11.64 7.10
C LEU A 170 -6.27 -11.32 8.41
N PHE A 171 -5.76 -10.09 8.56
CA PHE A 171 -5.05 -9.70 9.79
C PHE A 171 -5.96 -9.62 11.00
N ARG A 172 -7.24 -9.25 10.84
CA ARG A 172 -8.23 -9.30 11.94
C ARG A 172 -8.51 -10.74 12.35
N TRP A 173 -8.75 -11.62 11.38
CA TRP A 173 -9.00 -13.04 11.63
C TRP A 173 -7.82 -13.75 12.30
N GLN A 174 -6.59 -13.51 11.85
CA GLN A 174 -5.40 -14.06 12.46
C GLN A 174 -5.24 -13.62 13.92
N ARG A 175 -5.53 -12.35 14.24
CA ARG A 175 -5.50 -11.85 15.62
C ARG A 175 -6.56 -12.50 16.49
N ALA A 176 -7.78 -12.65 15.97
CA ALA A 176 -8.86 -13.35 16.69
C ALA A 176 -8.48 -14.80 17.02
N ARG A 177 -7.90 -15.53 16.05
CA ARG A 177 -7.42 -16.91 16.27
C ARG A 177 -6.32 -17.00 17.32
N ARG A 178 -5.34 -16.09 17.30
CA ARG A 178 -4.27 -16.06 18.30
C ARG A 178 -4.81 -15.87 19.72
N ASN A 179 -5.82 -14.99 19.88
CA ASN A 179 -6.44 -14.74 21.18
C ASN A 179 -7.27 -15.95 21.67
N ALA A 180 -7.96 -16.65 20.77
CA ALA A 180 -8.71 -17.85 21.14
C ALA A 180 -7.78 -19.00 21.59
N GLY A 181 -6.64 -19.19 20.90
CA GLY A 181 -5.65 -20.21 21.26
C GLY A 181 -4.92 -19.94 22.59
N SER A 182 -4.82 -18.68 23.03
CA SER A 182 -4.20 -18.31 24.31
C SER A 182 -5.13 -18.47 25.52
N VAL A 183 -6.45 -18.60 25.33
CA VAL A 183 -7.42 -18.83 26.42
C VAL A 183 -7.59 -20.33 26.70
N ALA A 184 -7.19 -21.19 25.76
CA ALA A 184 -7.27 -22.65 25.89
C ALA A 184 -6.02 -23.30 26.51
N ARG A 185 -5.02 -22.52 26.93
CA ARG A 185 -3.84 -22.97 27.70
C ARG A 185 -3.82 -22.27 29.04
#